data_AF-A0A2W6DTD0-F1
#
_entry.id   AF-A0A2W6DTD0-F1
#
_cell.length_a   1.000
_cell.length_b   1.000
_cell.length_c   1.000
_cell.angle_alpha   90.00
_cell.angle_beta   90.00
_cell.angle_gamma   90.00
#
_symmetry.space_group_name_H-M   'P 1'
#
loop_
_entity.id
_entity.type
_entity.pdbx_description
1 polymer ?
#
loop_
_entity_poly.entity_id
_entity_poly.type
_entity_poly.pdbx_seq_one_letter_code
_entity_poly.pdbx_strand_id
1 'polypeptide(L)'
;MTVGRHCGYPSAESKAIALSTTPDQIASAVTANQQRGLNVPMSGNSAAFTPQLLFGPAAGQLLKRACANGNMSRSGIQEALFQSTNITTDKLVADLNFAKPGAPAARETSVGVPDATVLGGIREVKPLFVASDAQSYVAAHRDRRLIRQHSL
;
A
#
# COMPACT_ATOMS: atom_id res chain seq x y z
N MET A 1 -26.36 24.50 -23.70
CA MET A 1 -25.20 23.95 -22.96
C MET A 1 -25.34 24.32 -21.49
N THR A 2 -24.86 23.45 -20.60
CA THR A 2 -24.65 23.58 -19.13
C THR A 2 -25.65 22.75 -18.30
N VAL A 3 -25.29 21.80 -17.44
CA VAL A 3 -24.06 21.06 -17.11
C VAL A 3 -24.57 19.70 -16.63
N GLY A 4 -23.99 18.61 -17.13
CA GLY A 4 -24.38 17.25 -16.73
C GLY A 4 -24.19 17.05 -15.24
N ARG A 5 -25.19 16.42 -14.59
CA ARG A 5 -25.11 15.94 -13.21
C ARG A 5 -23.83 15.12 -13.08
N HIS A 6 -22.84 15.67 -12.41
CA HIS A 6 -21.63 14.94 -12.09
C HIS A 6 -22.05 13.80 -11.17
N CYS A 7 -21.70 12.57 -11.53
CA CYS A 7 -21.71 11.41 -10.65
C CYS A 7 -20.62 11.61 -9.58
N GLY A 8 -20.74 12.66 -8.77
CA GLY A 8 -19.95 12.85 -7.56
C GLY A 8 -20.62 12.10 -6.43
N TYR A 9 -19.80 11.50 -5.55
CA TYR A 9 -20.25 10.93 -4.27
C TYR A 9 -21.35 11.83 -3.67
N PRO A 10 -22.53 11.28 -3.33
CA PRO A 10 -23.58 12.09 -2.73
C PRO A 10 -22.99 12.76 -1.49
N SER A 11 -23.06 14.09 -1.45
CA SER A 11 -22.58 14.93 -0.35
C SER A 11 -23.38 14.74 0.95
N ALA A 12 -24.16 13.68 1.05
CA ALA A 12 -24.81 13.24 2.27
C ALA A 12 -23.89 12.22 2.98
N GLU A 13 -23.36 12.61 4.15
CA GLU A 13 -22.99 11.72 5.26
C GLU A 13 -21.66 10.94 5.24
N SER A 14 -20.69 11.23 4.38
CA SER A 14 -19.37 10.59 4.51
C SER A 14 -18.62 11.10 5.76
N LYS A 15 -18.37 10.24 6.75
CA LYS A 15 -17.64 10.57 8.00
C LYS A 15 -16.12 10.47 7.89
N ALA A 16 -15.62 9.82 6.84
CA ALA A 16 -14.20 9.69 6.51
C ALA A 16 -14.04 9.36 5.03
N ILE A 17 -12.87 9.66 4.46
CA ILE A 17 -12.51 9.32 3.08
C ILE A 17 -11.23 8.48 3.09
N ALA A 18 -11.32 7.26 2.60
CA ALA A 18 -10.18 6.38 2.42
C ALA A 18 -9.71 6.39 0.96
N LEU A 19 -8.42 6.67 0.73
CA LEU A 19 -7.82 6.77 -0.59
C LEU A 19 -6.67 5.77 -0.73
N SER A 20 -6.68 5.00 -1.81
CA SER A 20 -5.56 4.13 -2.21
C SER A 20 -4.98 4.65 -3.52
N THR A 21 -4.23 5.75 -3.44
CA THR A 21 -3.69 6.48 -4.59
C THR A 21 -2.25 6.92 -4.31
N THR A 22 -1.56 7.48 -5.30
CA THR A 22 -0.20 8.02 -5.11
C THR A 22 -0.22 9.31 -4.27
N PRO A 23 0.95 9.78 -3.75
CA PRO A 23 1.01 11.01 -2.96
C PRO A 23 0.39 12.22 -3.68
N ASP A 24 0.70 12.43 -4.96
CA ASP A 24 0.17 13.55 -5.76
C ASP A 24 -1.36 13.49 -5.93
N GLN A 25 -1.89 12.27 -6.08
CA GLN A 25 -3.32 12.05 -6.21
C GLN A 25 -4.07 12.34 -4.91
N ILE A 26 -3.48 12.03 -3.74
CA ILE A 26 -4.04 12.44 -2.45
C ILE A 26 -3.96 13.94 -2.25
N ALA A 27 -2.85 14.60 -2.61
CA ALA A 27 -2.74 16.05 -2.53
C ALA A 27 -3.82 16.76 -3.38
N SER A 28 -4.07 16.25 -4.58
CA SER A 28 -5.16 16.71 -5.45
C SER A 28 -6.54 16.51 -4.81
N ALA A 29 -6.80 15.33 -4.24
CA ALA A 29 -8.07 15.03 -3.55
C ALA A 29 -8.29 15.92 -2.31
N VAL A 30 -7.25 16.15 -1.51
CA VAL A 30 -7.30 17.07 -0.35
C VAL A 30 -7.69 18.47 -0.82
N THR A 31 -7.03 18.98 -1.87
CA THR A 31 -7.28 20.32 -2.41
C THR A 31 -8.71 20.45 -2.94
N ALA A 32 -9.20 19.46 -3.68
CA ALA A 32 -10.57 19.44 -4.19
C ALA A 32 -11.62 19.40 -3.06
N ASN A 33 -11.34 18.68 -1.97
CA ASN A 33 -12.23 18.63 -0.82
C ASN A 33 -12.26 19.94 -0.02
N GLN A 34 -11.10 20.57 0.16
CA GLN A 34 -11.02 21.90 0.79
C GLN A 34 -11.80 22.95 -0.01
N GLN A 35 -11.66 22.97 -1.33
CA GLN A 35 -12.43 23.87 -2.21
C GLN A 35 -13.95 23.66 -2.11
N ARG A 36 -14.39 22.46 -1.73
CA ARG A 36 -15.80 22.08 -1.55
C ARG A 36 -16.28 22.18 -0.10
N GLY A 37 -15.44 22.66 0.83
CA GLY A 37 -15.77 22.74 2.26
C GLY A 37 -15.93 21.38 2.95
N LEU A 38 -15.47 20.28 2.32
CA LEU A 38 -15.56 18.93 2.86
C LEU A 38 -14.40 18.68 3.83
N ASN A 39 -14.59 19.06 5.09
CA ASN A 39 -13.61 18.87 6.16
C ASN A 39 -13.76 17.51 6.85
N VAL A 40 -13.61 16.43 6.09
CA VAL A 40 -13.72 15.05 6.59
C VAL A 40 -12.34 14.39 6.71
N PRO A 41 -12.08 13.59 7.77
CA PRO A 41 -10.82 12.90 7.93
C PRO A 41 -10.46 12.03 6.71
N MET A 42 -9.23 12.17 6.23
CA MET A 42 -8.69 11.36 5.14
C MET A 42 -7.69 10.32 5.65
N SER A 43 -7.77 9.09 5.14
CA SER A 43 -6.81 8.03 5.43
C SER A 43 -6.26 7.45 4.12
N GLY A 44 -4.94 7.34 4.02
CA GLY A 44 -4.24 6.68 2.93
C GLY A 44 -3.71 5.30 3.32
N ASN A 45 -3.42 4.44 2.34
CA ASN A 45 -2.59 3.24 2.55
C ASN A 45 -1.11 3.53 2.21
N SER A 46 -0.23 2.54 2.30
CA SER A 46 1.22 2.72 2.06
C SER A 46 1.57 3.31 0.68
N ALA A 47 0.77 3.05 -0.36
CA ALA A 47 1.00 3.62 -1.70
C ALA A 47 0.89 5.16 -1.72
N ALA A 48 0.15 5.74 -0.77
CA ALA A 48 0.04 7.17 -0.57
C ALA A 48 1.30 7.81 0.03
N PHE A 49 2.19 7.02 0.62
CA PHE A 49 3.26 7.52 1.50
C PHE A 49 4.65 6.96 1.20
N THR A 50 4.79 5.84 0.46
CA THR A 50 6.07 5.11 0.36
C THR A 50 6.59 4.88 -1.08
N PRO A 51 6.81 5.92 -1.91
CA PRO A 51 7.48 5.75 -3.21
C PRO A 51 8.90 5.16 -3.09
N GLN A 52 9.51 5.24 -1.91
CA GLN A 52 10.86 4.77 -1.62
C GLN A 52 11.02 3.25 -1.71
N LEU A 53 9.94 2.45 -1.66
CA LEU A 53 10.05 1.01 -1.89
C LEU A 53 10.50 0.66 -3.32
N LEU A 54 10.19 1.51 -4.30
CA LEU A 54 10.56 1.31 -5.70
C LEU A 54 12.01 1.71 -6.00
N PHE A 55 12.54 2.72 -5.30
CA PHE A 55 13.87 3.30 -5.55
C PHE A 55 14.85 3.10 -4.38
N GLY A 56 14.47 2.33 -3.36
CA GLY A 56 15.19 2.22 -2.10
C GLY A 56 15.92 0.90 -1.88
N PRO A 57 16.36 0.63 -0.63
CA PRO A 57 17.18 -0.53 -0.25
C PRO A 57 16.61 -1.87 -0.69
N ALA A 58 15.28 -2.00 -0.70
CA ALA A 58 14.57 -3.20 -1.12
C ALA A 58 14.83 -3.55 -2.60
N ALA A 59 14.75 -2.56 -3.50
CA ALA A 59 15.05 -2.76 -4.92
C ALA A 59 16.53 -3.14 -5.13
N GLY A 60 17.44 -2.47 -4.41
CA GLY A 60 18.87 -2.78 -4.45
C GLY A 60 19.20 -4.20 -4.00
N GLN A 61 18.57 -4.68 -2.92
CA GLN A 61 18.74 -6.06 -2.43
C GLN A 61 18.27 -7.10 -3.46
N LEU A 62 17.12 -6.85 -4.09
CA LEU A 62 16.58 -7.74 -5.11
C LEU A 62 17.50 -7.84 -6.34
N LEU A 63 17.96 -6.70 -6.85
CA LEU A 63 18.85 -6.66 -8.02
C LEU A 63 20.21 -7.30 -7.72
N LYS A 64 20.77 -7.09 -6.51
CA LYS A 64 22.00 -7.77 -6.08
C LYS A 64 21.83 -9.29 -6.06
N ARG A 65 20.67 -9.80 -5.63
CA ARG A 65 20.39 -11.24 -5.64
C ARG A 65 20.25 -11.78 -7.06
N ALA A 66 19.51 -11.11 -7.95
CA ALA A 66 19.41 -11.51 -9.35
C ALA A 66 20.79 -11.53 -10.04
N CYS A 67 21.65 -10.55 -9.72
CA CYS A 67 23.03 -10.49 -10.17
C CYS A 67 23.87 -11.66 -9.63
N ALA A 68 23.78 -11.96 -8.33
CA ALA A 68 24.46 -13.10 -7.70
C ALA A 68 24.01 -14.45 -8.27
N ASN A 69 22.75 -14.56 -8.67
CA ASN A 69 22.19 -15.72 -9.37
C ASN A 69 22.64 -15.81 -10.84
N GLY A 70 23.38 -14.81 -11.35
CA GLY A 70 23.86 -14.78 -12.73
C GLY A 70 22.76 -14.51 -13.77
N ASN A 71 21.57 -14.06 -13.35
CA ASN A 71 20.41 -13.91 -14.23
C ASN A 71 19.69 -12.58 -13.99
N MET A 72 20.13 -11.53 -14.69
CA MET A 72 19.48 -10.20 -14.67
C MET A 72 18.36 -10.05 -15.71
N SER A 73 17.88 -11.15 -16.29
CA SER A 73 16.69 -11.10 -17.14
C SER A 73 15.44 -10.84 -16.30
N ARG A 74 14.32 -10.50 -16.95
CA ARG A 74 13.03 -10.31 -16.27
C ARG A 74 12.62 -11.53 -15.45
N SER A 75 12.81 -12.75 -15.97
CA SER A 75 12.51 -13.98 -15.23
C SER A 75 13.48 -14.21 -14.07
N GLY A 76 14.77 -13.91 -14.25
CA GLY A 76 15.76 -14.03 -13.17
C GLY A 76 15.50 -13.07 -11.99
N ILE A 77 15.05 -11.84 -12.28
CA ILE A 77 14.60 -10.90 -11.24
C ILE A 77 13.35 -11.42 -10.52
N GLN A 78 12.41 -12.02 -11.24
CA GLN A 78 11.21 -12.61 -10.65
C GLN A 78 11.53 -13.84 -9.78
N GLU A 79 12.46 -14.69 -10.21
CA GLU A 79 12.98 -15.80 -9.42
C GLU A 79 13.67 -15.31 -8.14
N ALA A 80 14.54 -14.31 -8.26
CA ALA A 80 15.19 -13.68 -7.11
C ALA A 80 14.17 -13.11 -6.12
N LEU A 81 13.07 -12.54 -6.61
CA LEU A 81 11.98 -12.03 -5.79
C LEU A 81 11.34 -13.17 -4.99
N PHE A 82 10.96 -14.27 -5.64
CA PHE A 82 10.33 -15.40 -4.95
C PHE A 82 11.27 -16.19 -4.03
N GLN A 83 12.59 -16.07 -4.19
CA GLN A 83 13.56 -16.60 -3.22
C GLN A 83 13.70 -15.72 -1.98
N SER A 84 13.18 -14.50 -1.99
CA SER A 84 13.43 -13.50 -0.96
C SER A 84 12.42 -13.61 0.19
N THR A 85 12.89 -14.09 1.34
CA THR A 85 12.09 -14.28 2.56
C THR A 85 12.24 -13.14 3.58
N ASN A 86 13.27 -12.31 3.43
CA ASN A 86 13.53 -11.15 4.28
C ASN A 86 14.27 -10.09 3.44
N ILE A 87 13.50 -9.20 2.80
CA ILE A 87 14.02 -7.97 2.21
C ILE A 87 13.83 -6.89 3.26
N THR A 88 14.93 -6.38 3.79
CA THR A 88 14.84 -5.30 4.77
C THR A 88 14.53 -3.97 4.10
N THR A 89 13.77 -3.14 4.79
CA THR A 89 13.43 -1.78 4.33
C THR A 89 14.04 -0.71 5.23
N ASP A 90 15.04 -1.08 6.04
CA ASP A 90 15.69 -0.21 7.04
C ASP A 90 14.68 0.43 7.99
N LYS A 91 13.66 -0.37 8.38
CA LYS A 91 12.52 0.03 9.22
C LYS A 91 11.64 1.14 8.64
N LEU A 92 11.78 1.46 7.35
CA LEU A 92 10.87 2.40 6.69
C LEU A 92 9.45 1.84 6.61
N VAL A 93 9.35 0.53 6.36
CA VAL A 93 8.13 -0.28 6.51
C VAL A 93 8.50 -1.63 7.14
N ALA A 94 7.54 -2.56 7.19
CA ALA A 94 7.82 -3.93 7.58
C ALA A 94 8.83 -4.60 6.65
N ASP A 95 9.64 -5.52 7.17
CA ASP A 95 10.47 -6.39 6.34
C ASP A 95 9.58 -7.26 5.44
N LEU A 96 10.01 -7.47 4.20
CA LEU A 96 9.18 -8.07 3.16
C LEU A 96 9.58 -9.52 2.88
N ASN A 97 8.59 -10.40 2.81
CA ASN A 97 8.70 -11.81 2.46
C ASN A 97 7.87 -12.13 1.23
N PHE A 98 8.54 -12.40 0.11
CA PHE A 98 7.92 -12.65 -1.18
C PHE A 98 7.84 -14.15 -1.54
N ALA A 99 8.24 -15.05 -0.64
CA ALA A 99 8.35 -16.48 -0.94
C ALA A 99 7.02 -17.18 -1.22
N LYS A 100 5.89 -16.52 -0.92
CA LYS A 100 4.55 -17.07 -1.11
C LYS A 100 3.76 -16.23 -2.10
N PRO A 101 3.78 -16.57 -3.41
CA PRO A 101 2.98 -15.88 -4.41
C PRO A 101 1.51 -15.74 -3.98
N GLY A 102 0.97 -14.54 -4.14
CA GLY A 102 -0.40 -14.19 -3.72
C GLY A 102 -0.59 -13.92 -2.22
N ALA A 103 0.37 -14.21 -1.34
CA ALA A 103 0.30 -13.72 0.03
C ALA A 103 0.78 -12.26 0.11
N PRO A 104 0.27 -11.45 1.06
CA PRO A 104 0.88 -10.17 1.39
C PRO A 104 2.37 -10.35 1.72
N ALA A 105 3.21 -9.45 1.21
CA ALA A 105 4.65 -9.49 1.47
C ALA A 105 4.99 -9.20 2.95
N ALA A 106 4.13 -8.46 3.63
CA ALA A 106 4.17 -8.27 5.08
C ALA A 106 2.75 -8.20 5.63
N ARG A 107 2.60 -8.50 6.93
CA ARG A 107 1.33 -8.34 7.67
C ARG A 107 1.38 -7.23 8.71
N GLU A 108 2.58 -6.72 8.98
CA GLU A 108 2.79 -5.60 9.89
C GLU A 108 2.47 -4.30 9.18
N THR A 109 1.77 -3.42 9.89
CA THR A 109 1.48 -2.05 9.46
C THR A 109 1.74 -1.11 10.62
N SER A 110 2.20 0.10 10.32
CA SER A 110 2.23 1.21 11.25
C SER A 110 1.03 2.13 11.02
N VAL A 111 0.78 3.05 11.96
CA VAL A 111 -0.16 4.15 11.76
C VAL A 111 0.60 5.44 11.96
N GLY A 112 0.63 6.27 10.92
CA GLY A 112 1.18 7.62 10.94
C GLY A 112 0.07 8.66 10.79
N VAL A 113 0.31 9.84 11.35
CA VAL A 113 -0.51 11.03 11.13
C VAL A 113 0.35 12.15 10.54
N PRO A 114 -0.21 13.02 9.67
CA PRO A 114 0.50 14.18 9.19
C PRO A 114 0.96 15.09 10.34
N ASP A 115 2.21 15.52 10.30
CA ASP A 115 2.80 16.43 11.27
C ASP A 115 3.89 17.26 10.57
N ALA A 116 3.61 18.53 10.29
CA ALA A 116 4.53 19.39 9.55
C ALA A 116 5.81 19.73 10.35
N THR A 117 5.86 19.41 11.65
CA THR A 117 6.99 19.74 12.53
C THR A 117 8.07 18.66 12.56
N VAL A 118 7.77 17.47 12.05
CA VAL A 118 8.74 16.37 11.99
C VAL A 118 9.33 16.21 10.58
N LEU A 119 10.60 15.83 10.51
CA LEU A 119 11.26 15.55 9.25
C LEU A 119 10.50 14.42 8.51
N GLY A 120 10.10 14.69 7.26
CA GLY A 120 9.29 13.75 6.47
C GLY A 120 7.78 13.90 6.67
N GLY A 121 7.31 14.83 7.52
CA GLY A 121 5.91 15.26 7.57
C GLY A 121 4.91 14.25 8.17
N ILE A 122 5.40 13.14 8.73
CA ILE A 122 4.58 12.06 9.30
C ILE A 122 5.11 11.71 10.69
N ARG A 123 4.24 11.79 11.70
CA ARG A 123 4.50 11.30 13.04
C ARG A 123 3.81 9.95 13.23
N GLU A 124 4.58 8.93 13.60
CA GLU A 124 4.04 7.61 13.90
C GLU A 124 3.29 7.64 15.24
N VAL A 125 2.02 7.22 15.22
CA VAL A 125 1.18 7.10 16.43
C VAL A 125 1.08 5.65 16.91
N LYS A 126 1.38 4.70 16.02
CA LYS A 126 1.46 3.29 16.37
C LYS A 126 2.57 2.63 15.56
N PRO A 127 3.59 2.02 16.23
CA PRO A 127 4.66 1.29 15.55
C PRO A 127 4.11 0.09 14.79
N LEU A 128 4.95 -0.52 13.94
CA LEU A 128 4.63 -1.77 13.23
C LEU A 128 3.94 -2.80 14.14
N PHE A 129 2.74 -3.22 13.76
CA PHE A 129 1.95 -4.22 14.46
C PHE A 129 1.10 -5.03 13.48
N VAL A 130 0.66 -6.22 13.90
CA VAL A 130 -0.34 -7.00 13.17
C VAL A 130 -1.65 -6.99 13.96
N ALA A 131 -2.73 -6.48 13.38
CA ALA A 131 -4.07 -6.56 13.97
C ALA A 131 -4.54 -8.02 14.06
N SER A 132 -5.36 -8.36 15.07
CA SER A 132 -5.90 -9.72 15.25
C SER A 132 -6.60 -10.24 13.98
N ASP A 133 -7.39 -9.41 13.34
CA ASP A 133 -8.16 -9.77 12.15
C ASP A 133 -7.25 -10.00 10.93
N ALA A 134 -6.11 -9.31 10.87
CA ALA A 134 -5.11 -9.51 9.83
C ALA A 134 -4.32 -10.82 10.01
N GLN A 135 -4.24 -11.35 11.24
CA GLN A 135 -3.58 -12.63 11.50
C GLN A 135 -4.37 -13.80 10.92
N SER A 136 -5.70 -13.77 11.02
CA SER A 136 -6.58 -14.84 10.54
C SER A 136 -7.03 -14.66 9.08
N TYR A 137 -6.76 -13.49 8.47
CA TYR A 137 -7.16 -13.21 7.09
C TYR A 137 -6.56 -14.18 6.06
N VAL A 138 -7.43 -14.72 5.21
CA VAL A 138 -7.09 -15.54 4.03
C VAL A 138 -7.49 -14.77 2.78
N ALA A 139 -6.53 -14.54 1.89
CA ALA A 139 -6.77 -13.83 0.63
C ALA A 139 -7.79 -14.59 -0.23
N ALA A 140 -8.70 -13.86 -0.89
CA ALA A 140 -9.84 -14.44 -1.62
C ALA A 140 -9.47 -15.55 -2.62
N HIS A 141 -8.36 -15.40 -3.36
CA HIS A 141 -7.88 -16.41 -4.31
C HIS A 141 -7.41 -17.73 -3.66
N ARG A 142 -7.25 -17.78 -2.33
CA ARG A 142 -6.91 -18.99 -1.58
C ARG A 142 -8.13 -19.66 -0.95
N ASP A 143 -9.26 -18.97 -0.87
CA ASP A 143 -10.49 -19.55 -0.36
C ASP A 143 -11.24 -20.29 -1.48
N ARG A 144 -11.06 -21.61 -1.55
CA ARG A 144 -11.76 -22.48 -2.52
C ARG A 144 -13.28 -22.45 -2.36
N ARG A 145 -13.83 -21.91 -1.26
CA ARG A 145 -15.28 -21.75 -1.08
C ARG A 145 -15.84 -20.60 -1.92
N LEU A 146 -15.07 -19.54 -2.12
CA LEU A 146 -15.48 -18.38 -2.93
C LEU A 146 -15.28 -18.63 -4.43
N ILE A 147 -14.29 -19.43 -4.81
CA ILE A 147 -14.01 -19.76 -6.23
C ILE A 147 -15.13 -20.60 -6.86
N ARG A 148 -15.84 -21.44 -6.08
CA ARG A 148 -16.93 -22.28 -6.60
C ARG A 148 -18.25 -21.54 -6.84
N GLN A 149 -18.43 -20.30 -6.39
CA GLN A 149 -19.70 -19.58 -6.54
C GLN A 149 -19.89 -18.94 -7.93
N HIS A 150 -18.89 -19.01 -8.80
CA HIS A 150 -18.92 -18.44 -10.16
C HIS A 150 -18.65 -19.47 -11.26
N SER A 151 -18.90 -20.76 -10.98
CA SER A 151 -18.93 -21.81 -12.00
C SER A 151 -20.34 -22.37 -12.10
N LEU A 152 -21.21 -21.63 -12.79
CA LEU A 152 -22.47 -22.11 -13.36
C LEU A 152 -22.43 -21.81 -14.87
#